data_AF-A0A966B1Y0-F1
#
_entry.id   AF-A0A966B1Y0-F1
#
_cell.length_a   1.000
_cell.length_b   1.000
_cell.length_c   1.000
_cell.angle_alpha   90.00
_cell.angle_beta   90.00
_cell.angle_gamma   90.00
#
_symmetry.space_group_name_H-M   'P 1'
#
loop_
_entity.id
_entity.type
_entity.pdbx_description
1 polymer ?
#
loop_
_entity_poly.entity_id
_entity_poly.type
_entity_poly.pdbx_seq_one_letter_code
_entity_poly.pdbx_strand_id
1 'polypeptide(L)'
;MNQINDLSPIGRDLLNRRTLMANTGFALGGLGLTSILAEEKKLNFSGKSTIVPKLDPKQPYLARSQHFSAKAKKVLMIYCPGAVSHVDTFDYKPALEKQHGKKADYIPKVTFEGPPGNVAKSFWDFKPRGQTGKMVSDLLPNMAELVDDFCFFHSLHTETAAHPQGENFFNTGFTMEGFPSFGAWVTYALGTENSELPAFVAINDPRGLARSGKNNFGSGFLPAAFQGTNFNSKNPPVNL
;
A
#
# COMPACT_ATOMS: atom_id res chain seq x y z
N MET A 1 -8.48 71.40 -30.59
CA MET A 1 -9.46 70.31 -30.82
C MET A 1 -9.11 69.16 -29.87
N ASN A 2 -10.03 68.78 -28.99
CA ASN A 2 -9.83 67.82 -27.91
C ASN A 2 -9.62 66.39 -28.46
N GLN A 3 -8.43 65.81 -28.23
CA GLN A 3 -8.11 64.40 -28.58
C GLN A 3 -8.74 63.35 -27.63
N ILE A 4 -9.57 63.75 -26.67
CA ILE A 4 -10.18 62.81 -25.70
C ILE A 4 -11.26 61.92 -26.35
N ASN A 5 -11.68 62.21 -27.58
CA ASN A 5 -12.77 61.46 -28.23
C ASN A 5 -12.37 60.16 -28.94
N ASP A 6 -11.09 59.86 -29.14
CA ASP A 6 -10.64 58.65 -29.87
C ASP A 6 -10.49 57.39 -29.00
N LEU A 7 -10.80 57.46 -27.71
CA LEU A 7 -10.75 56.29 -26.84
C LEU A 7 -12.01 55.44 -27.00
N SER A 8 -11.81 54.15 -27.29
CA SER A 8 -12.88 53.15 -27.28
C SER A 8 -13.61 53.12 -25.93
N PRO A 9 -14.86 52.63 -25.85
CA PRO A 9 -15.59 52.53 -24.59
C PRO A 9 -14.80 51.77 -23.49
N ILE A 10 -14.06 50.73 -23.88
CA ILE A 10 -13.18 49.97 -23.00
C ILE A 10 -12.00 50.83 -22.53
N GLY A 11 -11.36 51.58 -23.43
CA GLY A 11 -10.27 52.50 -23.06
C GLY A 11 -10.73 53.61 -22.10
N ARG A 12 -11.95 54.12 -22.28
CA ARG A 12 -12.55 55.11 -21.35
C ARG A 12 -12.85 54.52 -19.99
N ASP A 13 -13.30 53.27 -19.93
CA ASP A 13 -13.57 52.58 -18.67
C ASP A 13 -12.28 52.22 -17.92
N LEU A 14 -11.24 51.76 -18.62
CA LEU A 14 -9.92 51.48 -18.04
C LEU A 14 -9.23 52.74 -17.50
N LEU A 15 -9.44 53.89 -18.15
CA LEU A 15 -8.91 55.19 -17.72
C LEU A 15 -9.85 55.94 -16.77
N ASN A 16 -11.00 55.37 -16.42
CA ASN A 16 -11.94 55.95 -15.48
C ASN A 16 -11.36 55.87 -14.06
N ARG A 17 -11.29 57.03 -13.38
CA ARG A 17 -10.85 57.12 -11.97
C ARG A 17 -11.58 56.14 -11.04
N ARG A 18 -12.88 55.93 -11.25
CA ARG A 18 -13.69 55.01 -10.43
C ARG A 18 -13.23 53.57 -10.63
N THR A 19 -13.03 53.16 -11.87
CA THR A 19 -12.58 51.82 -12.25
C THR A 19 -11.14 51.58 -11.78
N LEU A 20 -10.26 52.56 -11.93
CA LEU A 20 -8.89 52.52 -11.40
C LEU A 20 -8.89 52.33 -9.88
N MET A 21 -9.61 53.17 -9.14
CA MET A 21 -9.67 53.11 -7.67
C MET A 21 -10.31 51.81 -7.16
N ALA A 22 -11.36 51.33 -7.84
CA ALA A 22 -11.98 50.05 -7.52
C ALA A 22 -10.99 48.89 -7.73
N ASN A 23 -10.33 48.83 -8.89
CA ASN A 23 -9.38 47.77 -9.21
C ASN A 23 -8.17 47.78 -8.27
N THR A 24 -7.60 48.95 -7.96
CA THR A 24 -6.51 49.07 -7.00
C THR A 24 -6.95 48.67 -5.59
N GLY A 25 -8.15 49.06 -5.16
CA GLY A 25 -8.72 48.67 -3.86
C GLY A 25 -8.92 47.16 -3.74
N PHE A 26 -9.50 46.51 -4.75
CA PHE A 26 -9.68 45.06 -4.77
C PHE A 26 -8.33 44.32 -4.85
N ALA A 27 -7.38 44.81 -5.63
CA ALA A 27 -6.05 44.18 -5.74
C ALA A 27 -5.27 44.25 -4.41
N LEU A 28 -5.24 45.43 -3.77
CA LEU A 28 -4.58 45.60 -2.47
C LEU A 28 -5.29 44.82 -1.37
N GLY A 29 -6.63 44.82 -1.36
CA GLY A 29 -7.42 44.01 -0.43
C GLY A 29 -7.20 42.52 -0.62
N GLY A 30 -7.11 42.05 -1.86
CA GLY A 30 -6.77 40.67 -2.21
C GLY A 30 -5.38 40.29 -1.71
N LEU A 31 -4.37 41.11 -1.98
CA LEU A 31 -3.00 40.89 -1.48
C LEU A 31 -2.95 40.86 0.05
N GLY A 32 -3.61 41.80 0.72
CA GLY A 32 -3.70 41.83 2.18
C GLY A 32 -4.36 40.58 2.77
N LEU A 33 -5.50 40.17 2.21
CA LEU A 33 -6.20 38.95 2.63
C LEU A 33 -5.34 37.70 2.41
N THR A 34 -4.67 37.59 1.25
CA THR A 34 -3.77 36.46 0.97
C THR A 34 -2.59 36.42 1.93
N SER A 35 -2.06 37.58 2.34
CA SER A 35 -0.96 37.68 3.30
C SER A 35 -1.40 37.19 4.68
N ILE A 36 -2.58 37.63 5.15
CA ILE A 36 -3.15 37.18 6.43
C ILE A 36 -3.43 35.67 6.41
N LEU A 37 -4.03 35.16 5.34
CA LEU A 37 -4.31 33.72 5.20
C LEU A 37 -3.04 32.87 5.13
N ALA A 38 -1.96 33.39 4.53
CA ALA A 38 -0.66 32.76 4.49
C ALA A 38 0.02 32.73 5.87
N GLU A 39 -0.04 33.84 6.62
CA GLU A 39 0.48 33.93 7.99
C GLU A 39 -0.26 32.99 8.96
N GLU A 40 -1.60 32.92 8.85
CA GLU A 40 -2.39 32.03 9.69
C GLU A 40 -2.22 30.53 9.36
N LYS A 41 -1.42 30.17 8.32
CA LYS A 41 -1.31 28.80 7.77
C LYS A 41 -2.69 28.19 7.44
N LYS A 42 -3.72 29.02 7.23
CA LYS A 42 -5.10 28.62 6.93
C LYS A 42 -5.39 28.63 5.43
N LEU A 43 -4.39 28.35 4.61
CA LEU A 43 -4.58 28.06 3.18
C LEU A 43 -5.28 26.71 2.94
N ASN A 44 -5.53 25.93 4.00
CA ASN A 44 -6.29 24.70 3.90
C ASN A 44 -7.80 24.98 4.12
N PHE A 45 -8.56 24.99 3.03
CA PHE A 45 -10.02 25.21 3.02
C PHE A 45 -10.79 24.27 3.98
N SER A 46 -10.22 23.10 4.28
CA SER A 46 -10.83 22.11 5.19
C SER A 46 -10.56 22.36 6.68
N GLY A 47 -9.66 23.29 7.04
CA GLY A 47 -9.21 23.50 8.43
C GLY A 47 -8.46 22.31 9.05
N LYS A 48 -8.27 21.20 8.33
CA LYS A 48 -7.53 20.03 8.78
C LYS A 48 -6.07 20.18 8.37
N SER A 49 -5.14 19.94 9.29
CA SER A 49 -3.73 19.80 8.91
C SER A 49 -3.57 18.58 8.00
N THR A 50 -2.82 18.70 6.92
CA THR A 50 -2.52 17.56 6.05
C THR A 50 -1.72 16.53 6.84
N ILE A 51 -2.22 15.29 6.94
CA ILE A 51 -1.54 14.17 7.61
C ILE A 51 -0.47 13.61 6.65
N VAL A 52 0.50 14.46 6.30
CA VAL A 52 1.68 14.04 5.51
C VAL A 52 2.86 14.04 6.47
N PRO A 53 3.64 12.94 6.53
CA PRO A 53 4.85 12.92 7.33
C PRO A 53 5.79 14.05 6.92
N LYS A 54 6.29 14.82 7.90
CA LYS A 54 7.34 15.80 7.64
C LYS A 54 8.63 15.05 7.31
N LEU A 55 9.10 15.21 6.08
CA LEU A 55 10.31 14.57 5.56
C LEU A 55 11.43 15.59 5.46
N ASP A 56 12.59 15.28 6.05
CA ASP A 56 13.84 15.94 5.71
C ASP A 56 14.48 15.16 4.55
N PRO A 57 14.64 15.76 3.35
CA PRO A 57 15.29 15.09 2.21
C PRO A 57 16.72 14.61 2.52
N LYS A 58 17.42 15.23 3.48
CA LYS A 58 18.77 14.82 3.88
C LYS A 58 18.76 13.62 4.82
N GLN A 59 17.67 13.41 5.54
CA GLN A 59 17.52 12.33 6.50
C GLN A 59 16.11 11.70 6.37
N PRO A 60 15.81 11.08 5.20
CA PRO A 60 14.45 10.62 4.87
C PRO A 60 13.96 9.52 5.81
N TYR A 61 14.88 8.81 6.48
CA TYR A 61 14.56 7.67 7.33
C TYR A 61 14.44 7.99 8.81
N LEU A 62 14.55 9.25 9.22
CA LEU A 62 14.43 9.62 10.64
C LEU A 62 13.14 9.04 11.25
N ALA A 63 13.29 8.47 12.43
CA ALA A 63 12.19 7.96 13.22
C ALA A 63 11.15 9.06 13.46
N ARG A 64 9.88 8.71 13.29
CA ARG A 64 8.74 9.62 13.39
C ARG A 64 7.74 9.08 14.39
N SER A 65 7.09 10.00 15.09
CA SER A 65 6.10 9.66 16.11
C SER A 65 4.91 8.93 15.48
N GLN A 66 4.51 7.83 16.11
CA GLN A 66 3.34 7.06 15.72
C GLN A 66 2.06 7.82 16.07
N HIS A 67 1.01 7.65 15.27
CA HIS A 67 -0.33 8.16 15.61
C HIS A 67 -0.96 7.42 16.80
N PHE A 68 -0.62 6.14 16.97
CA PHE A 68 -1.11 5.28 18.04
C PHE A 68 0.05 4.51 18.67
N SER A 69 -0.07 4.18 19.95
CA SER A 69 0.90 3.31 20.61
C SER A 69 0.79 1.88 20.05
N ALA A 70 1.84 1.41 19.37
CA ALA A 70 1.91 0.04 18.87
C ALA A 70 2.43 -0.92 19.95
N LYS A 71 1.76 -2.07 20.11
CA LYS A 71 2.26 -3.16 20.97
C LYS A 71 3.43 -3.90 20.34
N ALA A 72 3.38 -4.13 19.02
CA ALA A 72 4.44 -4.76 18.26
C ALA A 72 5.49 -3.70 17.85
N LYS A 73 6.76 -3.95 18.20
CA LYS A 73 7.89 -3.07 17.84
C LYS A 73 8.65 -3.55 16.60
N LYS A 74 8.55 -4.84 16.28
CA LYS A 74 9.26 -5.50 15.18
C LYS A 74 8.29 -6.46 14.50
N VAL A 75 8.26 -6.45 13.18
CA VAL A 75 7.40 -7.31 12.37
C VAL A 75 8.27 -8.02 11.35
N LEU A 76 8.22 -9.36 11.35
CA LEU A 76 8.79 -10.18 10.29
C LEU A 76 7.64 -10.69 9.42
N MET A 77 7.65 -10.30 8.15
CA MET A 77 6.68 -10.76 7.17
C MET A 77 7.31 -11.85 6.32
N ILE A 78 6.78 -13.06 6.42
CA ILE A 78 7.18 -14.20 5.59
C ILE A 78 6.12 -14.38 4.52
N TYR A 79 6.48 -14.06 3.28
CA TYR A 79 5.62 -14.28 2.11
C TYR A 79 6.13 -15.47 1.31
N CYS A 80 5.27 -16.48 1.14
CA CYS A 80 5.58 -17.67 0.38
C CYS A 80 4.87 -17.60 -0.99
N PRO A 81 5.52 -17.13 -2.07
CA PRO A 81 4.88 -17.09 -3.39
C PRO A 81 4.59 -18.51 -3.88
N GLY A 82 3.35 -18.75 -4.31
CA GLY A 82 2.89 -20.08 -4.73
C GLY A 82 2.82 -21.11 -3.59
N ALA A 83 2.67 -20.64 -2.33
CA ALA A 83 2.70 -21.46 -1.13
C ALA A 83 1.78 -22.68 -1.16
N VAL A 84 1.93 -23.50 -0.11
CA VAL A 84 0.98 -24.55 0.24
C VAL A 84 -0.45 -23.99 0.30
N SER A 85 -1.37 -24.73 -0.30
CA SER A 85 -2.79 -24.41 -0.31
C SER A 85 -3.34 -24.18 1.11
N HIS A 86 -4.03 -23.05 1.29
CA HIS A 86 -4.62 -22.68 2.58
C HIS A 86 -5.76 -23.63 2.98
N VAL A 87 -6.53 -24.13 2.01
CA VAL A 87 -7.60 -25.12 2.24
C VAL A 87 -7.06 -26.53 2.52
N ASP A 88 -5.76 -26.75 2.29
CA ASP A 88 -5.05 -27.98 2.65
C ASP A 88 -4.30 -27.88 3.97
N THR A 89 -4.30 -26.73 4.64
CA THR A 89 -3.49 -26.47 5.84
C THR A 89 -4.33 -25.99 7.01
N PHE A 90 -4.79 -24.74 6.95
CA PHE A 90 -5.43 -24.06 8.07
C PHE A 90 -6.87 -23.63 7.79
N ASP A 91 -7.42 -23.82 6.59
CA ASP A 91 -8.79 -23.39 6.27
C ASP A 91 -9.69 -24.60 5.94
N TYR A 92 -10.23 -25.22 6.99
CA TYR A 92 -11.11 -26.37 6.82
C TYR A 92 -12.43 -25.96 6.14
N LYS A 93 -12.65 -26.46 4.92
CA LYS A 93 -13.86 -26.22 4.14
C LYS A 93 -14.61 -27.53 3.84
N PRO A 94 -15.53 -27.98 4.72
CA PRO A 94 -16.29 -29.23 4.53
C PRO A 94 -17.16 -29.24 3.26
N ALA A 95 -17.49 -28.07 2.71
CA ALA A 95 -18.19 -27.97 1.44
C ALA A 95 -17.37 -28.53 0.26
N LEU A 96 -16.03 -28.44 0.32
CA LEU A 96 -15.14 -28.97 -0.73
C LEU A 96 -15.21 -30.51 -0.80
N GLU A 97 -15.42 -31.19 0.33
CA GLU A 97 -15.63 -32.64 0.35
C GLU A 97 -16.91 -33.03 -0.41
N LYS A 98 -18.01 -32.30 -0.18
CA LYS A 98 -19.31 -32.55 -0.84
C LYS A 98 -19.29 -32.23 -2.34
N GLN A 99 -18.41 -31.32 -2.74
CA GLN A 99 -18.26 -30.86 -4.12
C GLN A 99 -17.11 -31.56 -4.86
N HIS A 100 -16.36 -32.43 -4.18
CA HIS A 100 -15.21 -33.07 -4.78
C HIS A 100 -15.55 -33.79 -6.09
N GLY A 101 -14.74 -33.56 -7.13
CA GLY A 101 -14.90 -34.15 -8.44
C GLY A 101 -16.00 -33.50 -9.30
N LYS A 102 -16.76 -32.53 -8.78
CA LYS A 102 -17.76 -31.77 -9.55
C LYS A 102 -17.12 -30.54 -10.19
N LYS A 103 -17.67 -30.06 -11.29
CA LYS A 103 -17.30 -28.75 -11.85
C LYS A 103 -17.84 -27.64 -10.97
N ALA A 104 -17.06 -26.57 -10.84
CA ALA A 104 -17.49 -25.37 -10.13
C ALA A 104 -18.31 -24.49 -11.06
N ASP A 105 -19.64 -24.45 -10.87
CA ASP A 105 -20.56 -23.71 -11.74
C ASP A 105 -20.43 -22.18 -11.60
N TYR A 106 -19.74 -21.71 -10.57
CA TYR A 106 -19.52 -20.29 -10.27
C TYR A 106 -18.18 -19.74 -10.80
N ILE A 107 -17.33 -20.58 -11.41
CA ILE A 107 -16.04 -20.14 -11.97
C ILE A 107 -16.21 -19.94 -13.50
N PRO A 108 -15.66 -18.85 -14.09
CA PRO A 108 -15.66 -18.67 -15.53
C PRO A 108 -15.09 -19.88 -16.27
N LYS A 109 -15.70 -20.26 -17.40
CA LYS A 109 -15.29 -21.44 -18.21
C LYS A 109 -13.86 -21.35 -18.75
N VAL A 110 -13.33 -20.14 -18.86
CA VAL A 110 -11.95 -19.86 -19.25
C VAL A 110 -11.40 -18.85 -18.27
N THR A 111 -10.30 -19.20 -17.62
CA THR A 111 -9.51 -18.30 -16.77
C THR A 111 -8.21 -17.93 -17.48
N PHE A 112 -7.44 -17.02 -16.90
CA PHE A 112 -6.08 -16.70 -17.39
C PHE A 112 -5.17 -17.94 -17.50
N GLU A 113 -5.40 -18.95 -16.65
CA GLU A 113 -4.60 -20.18 -16.60
C GLU A 113 -5.22 -21.34 -17.39
N GLY A 114 -6.33 -21.09 -18.10
CA GLY A 114 -7.06 -22.10 -18.87
C GLY A 114 -8.40 -22.50 -18.26
N PRO A 115 -9.04 -23.57 -18.77
CA PRO A 115 -10.31 -24.05 -18.24
C PRO A 115 -10.12 -24.61 -16.82
N PRO A 116 -10.98 -24.26 -15.86
CA PRO A 116 -10.86 -24.74 -14.50
C PRO A 116 -11.09 -26.26 -14.43
N GLY A 117 -10.30 -26.92 -13.58
CA GLY A 117 -10.51 -28.32 -13.23
C GLY A 117 -11.75 -28.54 -12.36
N ASN A 118 -11.97 -29.80 -11.98
CA ASN A 118 -12.98 -30.14 -10.99
C ASN A 118 -12.55 -29.68 -9.59
N VAL A 119 -13.52 -29.42 -8.71
CA VAL A 119 -13.27 -29.08 -7.32
C VAL A 119 -12.51 -30.22 -6.63
N ALA A 120 -11.36 -29.89 -6.05
CA ALA A 120 -10.60 -30.79 -5.20
C ALA A 120 -11.01 -30.58 -3.73
N LYS A 121 -11.27 -31.68 -3.02
CA LYS A 121 -11.26 -31.65 -1.56
C LYS A 121 -9.81 -31.54 -1.08
N SER A 122 -9.62 -31.27 0.20
CA SER A 122 -8.31 -31.44 0.78
C SER A 122 -7.86 -32.91 0.72
N PHE A 123 -6.59 -33.12 0.41
CA PHE A 123 -5.99 -34.46 0.36
C PHE A 123 -5.49 -34.93 1.73
N TRP A 124 -5.55 -34.08 2.76
CA TRP A 124 -5.13 -34.37 4.12
C TRP A 124 -6.30 -34.30 5.08
N ASP A 125 -6.30 -35.19 6.07
CA ASP A 125 -7.34 -35.20 7.10
C ASP A 125 -7.17 -34.00 8.04
N PHE A 126 -8.29 -33.36 8.36
CA PHE A 126 -8.35 -32.26 9.31
C PHE A 126 -8.77 -32.76 10.68
N LYS A 127 -8.10 -32.27 11.73
CA LYS A 127 -8.41 -32.59 13.13
C LYS A 127 -8.49 -31.31 13.94
N PRO A 128 -9.33 -31.25 14.99
CA PRO A 128 -9.27 -30.15 15.95
C PRO A 128 -7.93 -30.20 16.68
N ARG A 129 -7.25 -29.06 16.78
CA ARG A 129 -5.94 -28.91 17.41
C ARG A 129 -5.98 -27.83 18.49
N GLY A 130 -5.08 -27.96 19.46
CA GLY A 130 -4.98 -27.03 20.58
C GLY A 130 -6.23 -26.97 21.45
N GLN A 131 -6.25 -26.00 22.34
CA GLN A 131 -7.39 -25.66 23.20
C GLN A 131 -8.46 -24.89 22.41
N THR A 132 -8.05 -24.15 21.38
CA THR A 132 -8.97 -23.44 20.47
C THR A 132 -9.84 -24.37 19.64
N GLY A 133 -9.47 -25.66 19.53
CA GLY A 133 -10.17 -26.62 18.68
C GLY A 133 -10.04 -26.29 17.18
N LYS A 134 -9.06 -25.47 16.82
CA LYS A 134 -8.84 -25.02 15.44
C LYS A 134 -8.58 -26.23 14.54
N MET A 135 -9.38 -26.37 13.49
CA MET A 135 -9.16 -27.43 12.50
C MET A 135 -7.87 -27.15 11.72
N VAL A 136 -6.93 -28.09 11.75
CA VAL A 136 -5.66 -28.05 10.99
C VAL A 136 -5.43 -29.44 10.39
N SER A 137 -4.90 -29.48 9.18
CA SER A 137 -4.63 -30.74 8.50
C SER A 137 -3.39 -31.45 9.03
N ASP A 138 -3.33 -32.77 8.82
CA ASP A 138 -2.16 -33.59 9.12
C ASP A 138 -0.95 -33.27 8.21
N LEU A 139 -1.06 -32.35 7.25
CA LEU A 139 0.07 -31.88 6.44
C LEU A 139 1.10 -31.10 7.25
N LEU A 140 0.66 -30.41 8.32
CA LEU A 140 1.51 -29.55 9.13
C LEU A 140 1.44 -29.94 10.62
N PRO A 141 1.83 -31.18 10.99
CA PRO A 141 1.61 -31.71 12.33
C PRO A 141 2.36 -30.91 13.40
N ASN A 142 3.58 -30.45 13.11
CA ASN A 142 4.38 -29.66 14.06
C ASN A 142 3.83 -28.24 14.24
N MET A 143 3.25 -27.65 13.19
CA MET A 143 2.63 -26.32 13.30
C MET A 143 1.28 -26.40 14.01
N ALA A 144 0.57 -27.53 13.87
CA ALA A 144 -0.67 -27.80 14.58
C ALA A 144 -0.50 -27.81 16.11
N GLU A 145 0.69 -28.11 16.63
CA GLU A 145 1.00 -28.04 18.07
C GLU A 145 1.07 -26.58 18.59
N LEU A 146 1.28 -25.62 17.70
CA LEU A 146 1.42 -24.18 18.02
C LEU A 146 0.17 -23.37 17.69
N VAL A 147 -0.95 -24.04 17.40
CA VAL A 147 -2.14 -23.40 16.84
C VAL A 147 -2.76 -22.33 17.75
N ASP A 148 -2.61 -22.50 19.06
CA ASP A 148 -3.13 -21.56 20.06
C ASP A 148 -2.27 -20.28 20.17
N ASP A 149 -1.04 -20.30 19.66
CA ASP A 149 -0.15 -19.13 19.57
C ASP A 149 -0.35 -18.35 18.25
N PHE A 150 -1.17 -18.87 17.34
CA PHE A 150 -1.41 -18.27 16.03
C PHE A 150 -2.68 -17.43 16.01
N CYS A 151 -2.59 -16.28 15.32
CA CYS A 151 -3.76 -15.53 14.91
C CYS A 151 -4.07 -15.83 13.45
N PHE A 152 -5.23 -16.43 13.19
CA PHE A 152 -5.69 -16.72 11.83
C PHE A 152 -6.53 -15.57 11.29
N PHE A 153 -6.18 -15.07 10.11
CA PHE A 153 -6.92 -14.01 9.43
C PHE A 153 -7.51 -14.52 8.11
N HIS A 154 -8.76 -14.99 8.16
CA HIS A 154 -9.46 -15.60 7.01
C HIS A 154 -10.36 -14.61 6.24
N SER A 155 -10.16 -13.30 6.43
CA SER A 155 -10.98 -12.25 5.79
C SER A 155 -10.37 -11.70 4.51
N LEU A 156 -9.25 -12.25 4.04
CA LEU A 156 -8.60 -11.82 2.79
C LEU A 156 -9.36 -12.36 1.59
N HIS A 157 -9.57 -11.50 0.60
CA HIS A 157 -10.07 -11.86 -0.73
C HIS A 157 -9.12 -11.30 -1.79
N THR A 158 -9.20 -11.83 -3.00
CA THR A 158 -8.45 -11.36 -4.17
C THR A 158 -9.42 -11.09 -5.31
N GLU A 159 -9.06 -10.16 -6.19
CA GLU A 159 -9.80 -9.84 -7.41
C GLU A 159 -9.18 -10.50 -8.66
N THR A 160 -8.08 -11.24 -8.47
CA THR A 160 -7.32 -11.85 -9.55
C THR A 160 -6.93 -13.28 -9.21
N ALA A 161 -6.97 -14.14 -10.24
CA ALA A 161 -6.45 -15.50 -10.20
C ALA A 161 -5.00 -15.59 -10.68
N ALA A 162 -4.48 -14.53 -11.32
CA ALA A 162 -3.15 -14.57 -11.92
C ALA A 162 -2.07 -14.28 -10.89
N HIS A 163 -1.06 -15.15 -10.84
CA HIS A 163 0.00 -15.14 -9.82
C HIS A 163 0.69 -13.77 -9.63
N PRO A 164 1.25 -13.11 -10.66
CA PRO A 164 1.92 -11.82 -10.46
C PRO A 164 0.98 -10.74 -9.89
N GLN A 165 -0.22 -10.62 -10.46
CA GLN A 165 -1.18 -9.61 -10.04
C GLN A 165 -1.63 -9.85 -8.59
N GLY A 166 -1.76 -11.11 -8.17
CA GLY A 166 -2.07 -11.48 -6.78
C GLY A 166 -0.95 -11.12 -5.81
N GLU A 167 0.31 -11.40 -6.17
CA GLU A 167 1.48 -10.99 -5.38
C GLU A 167 1.54 -9.46 -5.20
N ASN A 168 1.30 -8.72 -6.28
CA ASN A 168 1.29 -7.27 -6.25
C ASN A 168 0.12 -6.72 -5.43
N PHE A 169 -1.07 -7.32 -5.56
CA PHE A 169 -2.25 -6.94 -4.79
C PHE A 169 -2.05 -7.16 -3.29
N PHE A 170 -1.43 -8.26 -2.89
CA PHE A 170 -1.15 -8.52 -1.48
C PHE A 170 -0.19 -7.50 -0.87
N ASN A 171 0.86 -7.11 -1.61
CA ASN A 171 1.89 -6.21 -1.10
C ASN A 171 1.53 -4.73 -1.22
N THR A 172 0.69 -4.34 -2.19
CA THR A 172 0.42 -2.92 -2.51
C THR A 172 -1.05 -2.52 -2.35
N GLY A 173 -1.97 -3.50 -2.27
CA GLY A 173 -3.41 -3.27 -2.32
C GLY A 173 -3.97 -3.06 -3.73
N PHE A 174 -3.13 -3.15 -4.78
CA PHE A 174 -3.55 -2.95 -6.18
C PHE A 174 -3.06 -4.09 -7.07
N THR A 175 -3.89 -4.53 -8.02
CA THR A 175 -3.49 -5.52 -9.03
C THR A 175 -2.56 -4.91 -10.08
N MET A 176 -2.63 -3.59 -10.28
CA MET A 176 -1.74 -2.82 -11.16
C MET A 176 -0.45 -2.40 -10.47
N GLU A 177 0.63 -2.35 -11.24
CA GLU A 177 1.95 -1.93 -10.76
C GLU A 177 2.04 -0.42 -10.48
N GLY A 178 3.10 0.02 -9.78
CA GLY A 178 3.38 1.43 -9.52
C GLY A 178 2.91 1.94 -8.16
N PHE A 179 2.20 1.11 -7.39
CA PHE A 179 1.80 1.45 -6.02
C PHE A 179 2.88 1.05 -5.00
N PRO A 180 3.06 1.82 -3.92
CA PRO A 180 4.06 1.50 -2.90
C PRO A 180 3.68 0.23 -2.15
N SER A 181 4.67 -0.61 -1.90
CA SER A 181 4.51 -1.80 -1.04
C SER A 181 4.23 -1.42 0.41
N PHE A 182 3.67 -2.35 1.18
CA PHE A 182 3.42 -2.19 2.61
C PHE A 182 4.68 -1.75 3.38
N GLY A 183 5.84 -2.35 3.10
CA GLY A 183 7.11 -1.96 3.72
C GLY A 183 7.55 -0.53 3.37
N ALA A 184 7.33 -0.11 2.13
CA ALA A 184 7.58 1.28 1.73
C ALA A 184 6.65 2.26 2.45
N TRP A 185 5.36 1.94 2.60
CA TRP A 185 4.42 2.76 3.39
C TRP A 185 4.80 2.86 4.86
N VAL A 186 5.17 1.74 5.48
CA VAL A 186 5.56 1.71 6.90
C VAL A 186 6.80 2.58 7.13
N THR A 187 7.84 2.42 6.31
CA THR A 187 9.06 3.22 6.44
C THR A 187 8.86 4.67 6.04
N TYR A 188 8.01 4.95 5.06
CA TYR A 188 7.60 6.31 4.72
C TYR A 188 6.82 6.99 5.84
N ALA A 189 6.02 6.26 6.62
CA ALA A 189 5.24 6.84 7.70
C ALA A 189 6.06 7.01 8.99
N LEU A 190 6.82 5.98 9.36
CA LEU A 190 7.46 5.85 10.68
C LEU A 190 8.97 6.06 10.67
N GLY A 191 9.62 5.95 9.51
CA GLY A 191 11.08 5.91 9.44
C GLY A 191 11.65 4.66 10.12
N THR A 192 12.87 4.79 10.64
CA THR A 192 13.58 3.75 11.38
C THR A 192 14.31 4.37 12.57
N GLU A 193 14.41 3.62 13.66
CA GLU A 193 15.27 3.97 14.80
C GLU A 193 16.74 3.55 14.54
N ASN A 194 17.00 2.82 13.46
CA ASN A 194 18.32 2.31 13.10
C ASN A 194 19.04 3.27 12.14
N SER A 195 20.25 3.71 12.49
CA SER A 195 21.10 4.56 11.65
C SER A 195 22.03 3.79 10.70
N GLU A 196 22.27 2.51 10.97
CA GLU A 196 23.32 1.70 10.33
C GLU A 196 22.78 0.66 9.34
N LEU A 197 21.48 0.34 9.41
CA LEU A 197 20.85 -0.63 8.51
C LEU A 197 19.69 0.00 7.73
N PRO A 198 19.41 -0.51 6.50
CA PRO A 198 18.28 -0.05 5.72
C PRO A 198 16.96 -0.18 6.48
N ALA A 199 16.12 0.85 6.38
CA ALA A 199 14.82 0.87 7.05
C ALA A 199 13.86 -0.22 6.54
N PHE A 200 13.98 -0.61 5.27
CA PHE A 200 13.18 -1.64 4.64
C PHE A 200 14.07 -2.63 3.89
N VAL A 201 14.06 -3.88 4.36
CA VAL A 201 14.84 -4.98 3.81
C VAL A 201 13.92 -6.02 3.19
N ALA A 202 14.24 -6.46 1.98
CA ALA A 202 13.56 -7.54 1.28
C ALA A 202 14.53 -8.72 1.09
N ILE A 203 14.41 -9.74 1.95
CA ILE A 203 15.24 -10.95 1.88
C ILE A 203 14.58 -11.93 0.92
N ASN A 204 15.15 -12.09 -0.28
CA ASN A 204 14.59 -12.96 -1.31
C ASN A 204 15.20 -14.36 -1.29
N ASP A 205 14.49 -15.33 -1.87
CA ASP A 205 15.01 -16.69 -2.02
C ASP A 205 16.23 -16.69 -2.98
N PRO A 206 17.32 -17.41 -2.65
CA PRO A 206 18.49 -17.51 -3.53
C PRO A 206 18.23 -18.20 -4.89
N ARG A 207 17.07 -18.83 -5.08
CA ARG A 207 16.63 -19.45 -6.33
C ARG A 207 16.01 -18.44 -7.30
N GLY A 208 15.54 -17.30 -6.81
CA GLY A 208 14.95 -16.25 -7.65
C GLY A 208 13.97 -15.37 -6.90
N LEU A 209 13.57 -14.28 -7.55
CA LEU A 209 12.51 -13.42 -7.06
C LEU A 209 11.14 -14.08 -7.24
N ALA A 210 10.17 -13.64 -6.43
CA ALA A 210 8.75 -13.90 -6.68
C ALA A 210 8.32 -13.37 -8.05
N ARG A 211 7.16 -13.79 -8.57
CA ARG A 211 6.74 -13.52 -9.96
C ARG A 211 6.62 -12.02 -10.26
N SER A 212 6.21 -11.22 -9.30
CA SER A 212 6.12 -9.75 -9.40
C SER A 212 7.43 -9.03 -9.12
N GLY A 213 8.52 -9.77 -8.92
CA GLY A 213 9.87 -9.23 -8.83
C GLY A 213 9.99 -8.13 -7.78
N LYS A 214 10.54 -6.98 -8.19
CA LYS A 214 10.78 -5.83 -7.33
C LYS A 214 9.50 -5.10 -6.91
N ASN A 215 8.38 -5.30 -7.60
CA ASN A 215 7.12 -4.61 -7.27
C ASN A 215 6.61 -5.01 -5.88
N ASN A 216 6.91 -6.24 -5.42
CA ASN A 216 6.59 -6.72 -4.08
C ASN A 216 7.16 -5.85 -2.95
N PHE A 217 8.27 -5.13 -3.20
CA PHE A 217 8.96 -4.29 -2.22
C PHE A 217 9.32 -2.91 -2.82
N GLY A 218 8.55 -2.47 -3.81
CA GLY A 218 8.76 -1.20 -4.49
C GLY A 218 8.34 0.01 -3.65
N SER A 219 8.97 1.16 -3.87
CA SER A 219 8.50 2.45 -3.33
C SER A 219 7.33 3.04 -4.12
N GLY A 220 7.05 2.55 -5.33
CA GLY A 220 6.04 3.12 -6.21
C GLY A 220 6.28 4.60 -6.45
N PHE A 221 5.26 5.43 -6.23
CA PHE A 221 5.35 6.90 -6.32
C PHE A 221 5.95 7.58 -5.06
N LEU A 222 6.29 6.84 -4.01
CA LEU A 222 7.03 7.41 -2.87
C LEU A 222 8.49 7.68 -3.25
N PRO A 223 9.18 8.59 -2.55
CA PRO A 223 10.60 8.85 -2.80
C PRO A 223 11.42 7.55 -2.83
N ALA A 224 12.39 7.49 -3.76
CA ALA A 224 13.23 6.31 -3.98
C ALA A 224 13.99 5.85 -2.72
N ALA A 225 14.14 6.72 -1.73
CA ALA A 225 14.64 6.38 -0.40
C ALA A 225 13.87 5.18 0.21
N PHE A 226 12.55 5.13 0.06
CA PHE A 226 11.72 4.08 0.68
C PHE A 226 11.65 2.78 -0.13
N GLN A 227 12.54 2.62 -1.12
CA GLN A 227 12.67 1.39 -1.88
C GLN A 227 13.25 0.27 -1.00
N GLY A 228 12.62 -0.90 -1.01
CA GLY A 228 13.13 -2.06 -0.29
C GLY A 228 14.51 -2.46 -0.79
N THR A 229 15.45 -2.60 0.15
CA THR A 229 16.81 -3.08 -0.14
C THR A 229 16.78 -4.59 -0.24
N ASN A 230 16.97 -5.09 -1.46
CA ASN A 230 16.96 -6.51 -1.76
C ASN A 230 18.35 -7.13 -1.60
N PHE A 231 18.45 -8.21 -0.83
CA PHE A 231 19.61 -9.08 -0.81
C PHE A 231 19.21 -10.53 -0.50
N ASN A 232 20.14 -11.46 -0.69
CA ASN A 232 19.98 -12.85 -0.26
C ASN A 232 21.35 -13.47 0.05
N SER A 233 21.38 -14.74 0.43
CA SER A 233 22.64 -15.42 0.80
C SER A 233 23.63 -15.59 -0.36
N LYS A 234 23.19 -15.52 -1.62
CA LYS A 234 24.07 -15.56 -2.81
C LYS A 234 24.53 -14.17 -3.25
N ASN A 235 23.68 -13.16 -3.05
CA ASN A 235 23.93 -11.76 -3.39
C ASN A 235 23.78 -10.93 -2.11
N PRO A 236 24.83 -10.88 -1.26
CA PRO A 236 24.80 -10.07 -0.05
C PRO A 236 24.61 -8.59 -0.39
N PRO A 237 24.13 -7.77 0.56
CA PRO A 237 23.92 -6.35 0.31
C PRO A 237 25.26 -5.69 -0.07
N VAL A 238 25.26 -4.98 -1.18
CA VAL A 238 26.46 -4.33 -1.73
C VAL A 238 26.52 -2.93 -1.13
N ASN A 239 27.60 -2.62 -0.40
CA ASN A 239 27.86 -1.34 0.28
C ASN A 239 26.80 -0.96 1.34
N LEU A 240 26.78 -1.68 2.46
CA LEU A 240 26.25 -1.16 3.73
C LEU A 240 27.33 -0.36 4.46
#